data_AF-A0A9D5QHN9-F1
#
_entry.id   AF-A0A9D5QHN9-F1
#
_cell.length_a   1.000
_cell.length_b   1.000
_cell.length_c   1.000
_cell.angle_alpha   90.00
_cell.angle_beta   90.00
_cell.angle_gamma   90.00
#
_symmetry.space_group_name_H-M   'P 1'
#
loop_
_entity.id
_entity.type
_entity.pdbx_description
1 polymer ?
#
loop_
_entity_poly.entity_id
_entity_poly.type
_entity_poly.pdbx_seq_one_letter_code
_entity_poly.pdbx_strand_id
1 'polypeptide(L)'
;MNQYYADPFIQKRIREYIGVSAHNTAGALYLSRCVTNIFEPSEKKHIAGLSYFFRNGFEICRSLWDRNSLIAHLDIEYVNFDFPAEPHRMYSKCSGTWAECPSILHAGTVSDMNR
;
A
#
# COMPACT_ATOMS: atom_id res chain seq x y z
N MET A 1 16.18 21.33 -11.98
CA MET A 1 16.18 19.90 -12.32
C MET A 1 16.66 19.12 -11.12
N ASN A 2 15.86 18.18 -10.63
CA ASN A 2 16.17 17.44 -9.40
C ASN A 2 17.21 16.35 -9.72
N GLN A 3 18.49 16.62 -9.44
CA GLN A 3 19.61 15.72 -9.74
C GLN A 3 19.46 14.34 -9.08
N TYR A 4 18.70 14.25 -7.98
CA TYR A 4 18.44 13.01 -7.25
C TYR A 4 17.81 11.91 -8.13
N TYR A 5 16.77 12.22 -8.90
CA TYR A 5 16.10 11.24 -9.77
C TYR A 5 16.84 10.99 -11.09
N ALA A 6 17.92 11.73 -11.38
CA ALA A 6 18.79 11.45 -12.51
C ALA A 6 19.73 10.26 -12.24
N ASP A 7 19.94 9.89 -10.97
CA ASP A 7 20.78 8.78 -10.57
C ASP A 7 20.18 7.42 -11.04
N PRO A 8 20.90 6.64 -11.86
CA PRO A 8 20.45 5.31 -12.30
C PRO A 8 20.15 4.34 -11.15
N PHE A 9 20.87 4.42 -10.04
CA PHE A 9 20.64 3.57 -8.86
C PHE A 9 19.32 3.90 -8.19
N ILE A 10 18.99 5.19 -8.06
CA ILE A 10 17.70 5.64 -7.53
C ILE A 10 16.56 5.18 -8.44
N GLN A 11 16.69 5.38 -9.76
CA GLN A 11 15.67 4.92 -10.70
C GLN A 11 15.50 3.40 -10.67
N LYS A 12 16.59 2.64 -10.49
CA LYS A 12 16.54 1.18 -10.33
C LYS A 12 15.72 0.79 -9.10
N ARG A 13 15.99 1.40 -7.94
CA ARG A 13 15.22 1.14 -6.71
C ARG A 13 13.75 1.50 -6.83
N ILE A 14 13.42 2.59 -7.51
CA ILE A 14 12.02 2.97 -7.75
C ILE A 14 11.32 1.97 -8.68
N ARG A 15 11.99 1.48 -9.71
CA ARG A 15 11.45 0.42 -10.57
C ARG A 15 11.23 -0.88 -9.79
N GLU A 16 12.16 -1.26 -8.90
CA GLU A 16 11.99 -2.39 -7.98
C GLU A 16 10.76 -2.19 -7.08
N TYR A 17 10.60 -1.00 -6.47
CA TYR A 17 9.44 -0.66 -5.63
C TYR A 17 8.10 -0.76 -6.37
N ILE A 18 8.06 -0.40 -7.65
CA ILE A 18 6.89 -0.51 -8.54
C ILE A 18 6.62 -1.97 -8.95
N GLY A 19 7.53 -2.89 -8.61
CA GLY A 19 7.43 -4.30 -8.99
C GLY A 19 7.73 -4.51 -10.47
N VAL A 20 8.64 -3.71 -11.05
CA VAL A 20 9.15 -3.97 -12.40
C VAL A 20 10.01 -5.23 -12.35
N SER A 21 9.55 -6.28 -13.03
CA SER A 21 10.26 -7.55 -13.15
C SER A 21 11.40 -7.49 -14.18
N ALA A 22 12.19 -8.56 -14.27
CA ALA A 22 13.25 -8.72 -15.28
C ALA A 22 12.74 -8.57 -16.73
N HIS A 23 11.45 -8.82 -16.98
CA HIS A 23 10.81 -8.64 -18.30
C HIS A 23 10.30 -7.21 -18.54
N ASN A 24 10.67 -6.27 -17.67
CA ASN A 24 10.29 -4.86 -17.73
C ASN A 24 8.78 -4.62 -17.61
N THR A 25 8.04 -5.61 -17.11
CA THR A 25 6.62 -5.51 -16.78
C THR A 25 6.48 -5.05 -15.34
N ALA A 26 5.84 -3.90 -15.15
CA ALA A 26 5.48 -3.39 -13.82
C ALA A 26 4.28 -4.14 -13.23
N GLY A 27 4.39 -4.53 -11.97
CA GLY A 27 3.27 -5.03 -11.18
C GLY A 27 2.19 -3.97 -11.00
N ALA A 28 2.59 -2.75 -10.58
CA ALA A 28 1.67 -1.63 -10.39
C ALA A 28 1.07 -1.15 -11.71
N LEU A 29 -0.23 -0.87 -11.74
CA LEU A 29 -0.87 -0.24 -12.90
C LEU A 29 -0.77 1.29 -12.88
N TYR A 30 -0.89 1.89 -11.69
CA TYR A 30 -0.98 3.34 -11.54
C TYR A 30 0.03 3.87 -10.54
N LEU A 31 0.48 5.09 -10.81
CA LEU A 31 1.30 5.91 -9.93
C LEU A 31 0.55 7.20 -9.61
N SER A 32 0.78 7.75 -8.44
CA SER A 32 0.38 9.10 -8.04
C SER A 32 1.54 9.79 -7.33
N ARG A 33 1.40 11.10 -7.13
CA ARG A 33 2.32 11.81 -6.26
C ARG A 33 2.03 11.39 -4.81
N CYS A 34 3.08 11.21 -4.00
CA CYS A 34 2.92 11.15 -2.56
C CYS A 34 2.76 12.59 -2.04
N VAL A 35 1.52 13.06 -1.93
CA VAL A 35 1.18 14.29 -1.21
C VAL A 35 0.28 13.92 -0.04
N THR A 36 0.37 14.69 1.04
CA THR A 36 -0.42 14.49 2.25
C THR A 36 -1.92 14.45 1.95
N ASN A 37 -2.59 13.36 2.36
CA ASN A 37 -4.04 13.10 2.51
C ASN A 37 -5.04 13.52 1.41
N ILE A 38 -4.62 14.23 0.36
CA ILE A 38 -5.50 14.67 -0.72
C ILE A 38 -5.32 13.71 -1.89
N PHE A 39 -6.28 12.82 -2.03
CA PHE A 39 -6.36 11.96 -3.20
C PHE A 39 -6.92 12.77 -4.39
N GLU A 40 -6.06 13.18 -5.32
CA GLU A 40 -6.46 13.81 -6.58
C GLU A 40 -6.49 12.79 -7.74
N PRO A 41 -7.66 12.48 -8.33
CA PRO A 41 -7.76 11.57 -9.46
C PRO A 41 -6.97 12.02 -10.70
N SER A 42 -6.81 13.33 -10.90
CA SER A 42 -6.02 13.97 -11.96
C SER A 42 -4.53 13.65 -11.87
N GLU A 43 -4.03 13.38 -10.67
CA GLU A 43 -2.62 13.06 -10.41
C GLU A 43 -2.30 11.57 -10.63
N LYS A 44 -3.31 10.71 -10.80
CA LYS A 44 -3.10 9.32 -11.20
C LYS A 44 -2.58 9.26 -12.63
N LYS A 45 -1.46 8.58 -12.83
CA LYS A 45 -0.89 8.27 -14.15
C LYS A 45 -0.72 6.77 -14.30
N HIS A 46 -0.97 6.25 -15.49
CA HIS A 46 -0.56 4.89 -15.84
C HIS A 46 0.97 4.77 -15.73
N ILE A 47 1.45 3.58 -15.40
CA ILE A 47 2.88 3.33 -15.13
C ILE A 47 3.83 3.73 -16.26
N ALA A 48 3.35 3.72 -17.52
CA ALA A 48 4.10 4.24 -18.66
C ALA A 48 4.54 5.72 -18.50
N GLY A 49 3.87 6.46 -17.63
CA GLY A 49 4.18 7.83 -17.26
C GLY A 49 5.26 8.00 -16.19
N LEU A 50 6.00 6.96 -15.78
CA LEU A 50 7.04 7.07 -14.72
C LEU A 50 8.04 8.22 -14.95
N SER A 51 8.44 8.46 -16.20
CA SER A 51 9.35 9.56 -16.57
C SER A 51 8.80 10.96 -16.25
N TYR A 52 7.47 11.13 -16.15
CA TYR A 52 6.86 12.37 -15.69
C TYR A 52 7.24 12.66 -14.24
N PHE A 53 7.21 11.67 -13.36
CA PHE A 53 7.53 11.85 -11.94
C PHE A 53 9.01 12.17 -11.73
N PHE A 54 9.92 11.48 -12.43
CA PHE A 54 11.35 11.77 -12.36
C PHE A 54 11.69 13.18 -12.84
N ARG A 55 11.11 13.62 -13.97
CA ARG A 55 11.39 14.96 -14.53
C ARG A 55 10.91 16.09 -13.63
N ASN A 56 9.78 15.90 -12.95
CA ASN A 56 9.22 16.89 -12.03
C ASN A 56 9.75 16.78 -10.60
N GLY A 57 10.56 15.74 -10.32
CA GLY A 57 11.13 15.52 -8.99
C GLY A 57 10.09 15.18 -7.92
N PHE A 58 9.03 14.47 -8.30
CA PHE A 58 7.94 14.09 -7.41
C PHE A 58 8.23 12.79 -6.68
N GLU A 59 7.82 12.75 -5.40
CA GLU A 59 7.69 11.49 -4.66
C GLU A 59 6.57 10.64 -5.25
N ILE A 60 6.79 9.32 -5.30
CA ILE A 60 5.95 8.39 -6.05
C ILE A 60 5.26 7.45 -5.08
N CYS A 61 3.93 7.44 -5.14
CA CYS A 61 3.07 6.48 -4.50
C CYS A 61 2.53 5.53 -5.57
N ARG A 62 2.47 4.23 -5.27
CA ARG A 62 1.94 3.21 -6.20
C ARG A 62 0.52 2.82 -5.82
N SER A 63 -0.25 2.33 -6.79
CA SER A 63 -1.49 1.61 -6.50
C SER A 63 -1.22 0.29 -5.79
N LEU A 64 -2.15 -0.12 -4.92
CA LEU A 64 -2.25 -1.51 -4.42
C LEU A 64 -2.79 -2.47 -5.49
N TRP A 65 -3.39 -1.93 -6.55
CA TRP A 65 -3.83 -2.70 -7.70
C TRP A 65 -2.62 -3.11 -8.53
N ASP A 66 -2.30 -4.40 -8.46
CA ASP A 66 -1.30 -5.05 -9.28
C ASP A 66 -1.95 -5.94 -10.35
N ARG A 67 -1.26 -6.13 -11.48
CA ARG A 67 -1.78 -6.91 -12.59
C ARG A 67 -1.95 -8.40 -12.25
N ASN A 68 -1.03 -8.93 -11.43
CA ASN A 68 -0.86 -10.37 -11.23
C ASN A 68 -1.00 -10.81 -9.76
N SER A 69 -1.14 -9.85 -8.84
CA SER A 69 -1.17 -10.11 -7.40
C SER A 69 -2.02 -9.05 -6.70
N LEU A 70 -2.50 -9.36 -5.49
CA LEU A 70 -3.12 -8.38 -4.61
C LEU A 70 -2.11 -8.01 -3.52
N ILE A 71 -1.83 -6.72 -3.36
CA ILE A 71 -1.01 -6.23 -2.25
C ILE A 71 -1.92 -6.01 -1.05
N ALA A 72 -1.80 -6.87 -0.02
CA ALA A 72 -2.47 -6.68 1.26
C ALA A 72 -1.62 -5.78 2.17
N HIS A 73 -2.20 -4.66 2.60
CA HIS A 73 -1.61 -3.79 3.61
C HIS A 73 -2.05 -4.28 4.99
N LEU A 74 -1.20 -5.07 5.65
CA LEU A 74 -1.48 -5.59 6.99
C LEU A 74 -0.92 -4.63 8.03
N ASP A 75 -1.83 -3.98 8.76
CA ASP A 75 -1.47 -3.17 9.91
C ASP A 75 -1.27 -4.09 11.12
N ILE A 76 -0.01 -4.38 11.46
CA ILE A 76 0.34 -5.21 12.62
C ILE A 76 0.84 -4.26 13.70
N GLU A 77 0.03 -4.06 14.73
CA GLU A 77 0.47 -3.37 15.93
C GLU A 77 0.96 -4.38 16.96
N TYR A 78 2.13 -4.10 17.54
CA TYR A 78 2.59 -4.84 18.70
C TYR A 78 1.94 -4.25 19.95
N VAL A 79 1.10 -5.06 20.59
CA VAL A 79 0.46 -4.70 21.86
C VAL A 79 1.02 -5.61 22.95
N ASN A 80 1.63 -5.00 23.95
CA ASN A 80 1.94 -5.68 25.21
C ASN A 80 0.64 -5.78 26.01
N PHE A 81 0.25 -7.01 26.35
CA PHE A 81 -0.83 -7.25 27.29
C PHE A 81 -0.24 -7.42 28.69
N ASP A 82 -0.82 -6.75 29.67
CA ASP A 82 -0.39 -6.87 31.07
C ASP A 82 -0.76 -8.25 31.64
N PHE A 83 -1.80 -8.87 31.08
CA PHE A 83 -2.24 -10.21 31.46
C PHE A 83 -2.38 -11.16 30.25
N PRO A 84 -1.88 -12.41 30.33
CA PRO A 84 -1.94 -13.37 29.21
C PRO A 84 -3.34 -13.66 28.64
N ALA A 85 -4.40 -13.45 29.42
CA ALA A 85 -5.79 -13.70 29.00
C ALA A 85 -6.52 -12.47 28.44
N GLU A 86 -5.90 -11.28 28.45
CA GLU A 86 -6.51 -10.05 27.92
C GLU A 86 -6.89 -10.11 26.44
N PRO A 87 -6.09 -10.74 25.55
CA PRO A 87 -6.49 -10.88 24.15
C PRO A 87 -7.88 -11.52 24.02
N HIS A 88 -8.09 -12.66 24.70
CA HIS A 88 -9.36 -13.39 24.66
C HIS A 88 -10.54 -12.59 25.23
N ARG A 89 -10.30 -11.73 26.22
CA ARG A 89 -11.32 -10.87 26.82
C ARG A 89 -11.69 -9.68 25.94
N MET A 90 -10.74 -9.18 25.16
CA MET A 90 -10.97 -8.07 24.23
C MET A 90 -11.80 -8.53 23.02
N TYR A 91 -11.51 -9.72 22.47
CA TYR A 91 -12.31 -10.33 21.40
C TYR A 91 -13.78 -10.54 21.78
N SER A 92 -14.07 -11.00 23.00
CA SER A 92 -15.45 -11.26 23.42
C SER A 92 -16.28 -9.97 23.60
N LYS A 93 -15.63 -8.84 23.94
CA LYS A 93 -16.28 -7.53 24.09
C LYS A 93 -16.54 -6.82 22.75
N CYS A 94 -15.70 -7.02 21.73
CA CYS A 94 -15.84 -6.35 20.42
C CYS A 94 -17.02 -6.89 19.55
N SER A 95 -17.76 -7.91 19.99
CA SER A 95 -18.86 -8.53 19.23
C SER A 95 -20.13 -7.65 19.08
N GLY A 96 -20.20 -6.50 19.79
CA GLY A 96 -21.40 -5.65 19.84
C GLY A 96 -21.31 -4.30 19.11
N THR A 97 -20.14 -3.70 18.96
CA THR A 97 -19.96 -2.42 18.26
C THR A 97 -18.55 -2.32 17.68
N TRP A 98 -18.46 -2.40 16.36
CA TRP A 98 -17.24 -2.48 15.57
C TRP A 98 -16.42 -1.18 15.48
N ALA A 99 -16.73 -0.18 16.30
CA ALA A 99 -16.14 1.16 16.24
C ALA A 99 -15.07 1.44 17.32
N GLU A 100 -14.91 0.56 18.32
CA GLU A 100 -14.05 0.83 19.49
C GLU A 100 -12.81 -0.06 19.61
N CYS A 101 -12.53 -0.91 18.63
CA CYS A 101 -11.40 -1.85 18.71
C CYS A 101 -10.28 -1.43 17.75
N PRO A 102 -9.31 -0.60 18.18
CA PRO A 102 -8.12 -0.35 17.40
C PRO A 102 -7.25 -1.62 17.43
N SER A 103 -6.82 -2.10 16.26
CA SER A 103 -5.74 -3.10 16.05
C SER A 103 -6.02 -4.61 16.16
N ILE A 104 -7.28 -5.08 16.13
CA ILE A 104 -7.53 -6.52 15.94
C ILE A 104 -7.52 -6.88 14.44
N LEU A 105 -6.49 -7.64 14.03
CA LEU A 105 -6.28 -8.30 12.74
C LEU A 105 -7.59 -8.54 11.96
N HIS A 106 -7.78 -7.80 10.88
CA HIS A 106 -8.91 -7.97 9.96
C HIS A 106 -8.62 -9.12 8.97
N ALA A 107 -8.74 -10.37 9.42
CA ALA A 107 -8.75 -11.54 8.54
C ALA A 107 -10.19 -11.81 8.08
N GLY A 108 -10.65 -11.10 7.05
CA GLY A 108 -11.90 -11.44 6.38
C GLY A 108 -11.77 -12.80 5.71
N THR A 109 -12.58 -13.79 6.12
CA THR A 109 -12.76 -15.02 5.36
C THR A 109 -13.50 -14.70 4.07
N VAL A 110 -12.83 -14.89 2.93
CA VAL A 110 -13.46 -14.86 1.59
C VAL A 110 -14.37 -16.09 1.49
N SER A 111 -15.62 -15.95 1.91
CA SER A 111 -16.66 -16.97 1.70
C SER A 111 -17.89 -16.47 0.92
N ASP A 112 -17.97 -15.17 0.59
CA ASP A 112 -19.16 -14.60 -0.08
C ASP A 112 -18.84 -14.02 -1.47
N MET A 113 -18.29 -14.86 -2.35
CA MET A 113 -18.40 -14.70 -3.81
C MET A 113 -19.05 -15.94 -4.41
N ASN A 114 -20.33 -16.12 -4.09
CA ASN A 114 -21.28 -16.84 -4.92
C ASN A 114 -22.71 -16.50 -4.44
N ARG A 115 -23.21 -15.37 -4.92
CA ARG A 115 -24.65 -15.12 -5.09
C ARG A 115 -24.87 -14.10 -6.20
#